data_AF-A0A1G7X7M8-F1
#
_entry.id   AF-A0A1G7X7M8-F1
#
_cell.length_a   1.000
_cell.length_b   1.000
_cell.length_c   1.000
_cell.angle_alpha   90.00
_cell.angle_beta   90.00
_cell.angle_gamma   90.00
#
_symmetry.space_group_name_H-M   'P 1'
#
loop_
_entity.id
_entity.type
_entity.pdbx_description
1 polymer ?
#
loop_
_entity_poly.entity_id
_entity_poly.type
_entity_poly.pdbx_seq_one_letter_code
_entity_poly.pdbx_strand_id
1 'polypeptide(L)' 'MKSMFLSKRTTYRGGDVLTLKSGGRPMTATWVGPVVFAPGTWLICQWFDDDGELRQEMFPETMLERVPNALAA' A
#
# COMPACT_ATOMS: atom_id res chain seq x y z
N MET A 1 -19.84 19.86 14.55
CA MET A 1 -19.55 18.84 13.51
C MET A 1 -18.39 17.98 13.99
N LYS A 2 -18.65 16.76 14.47
CA LYS A 2 -17.60 15.79 14.82
C LYS A 2 -17.91 14.52 14.04
N SER A 3 -17.41 14.43 12.80
CA SER A 3 -17.21 13.11 12.21
C SER A 3 -15.88 12.62 12.75
N MET A 4 -15.93 12.03 13.94
CA MET A 4 -14.85 11.23 14.48
C MET A 4 -14.82 9.99 13.59
N PHE A 5 -14.06 10.04 12.51
CA PHE A 5 -13.73 8.84 11.75
C PHE A 5 -13.11 7.89 12.76
N LEU A 6 -13.88 6.88 13.21
CA LEU A 6 -13.28 5.70 13.83
C LEU A 6 -12.25 5.26 12.80
N SER A 7 -10.97 5.50 13.08
CA SER A 7 -9.89 5.02 12.24
C SER A 7 -10.01 3.51 12.29
N LYS A 8 -10.73 2.93 11.33
CA LYS A 8 -10.69 1.51 11.05
C LYS A 8 -9.20 1.23 10.88
N ARG A 9 -8.61 0.47 11.79
CA ARG A 9 -7.18 0.15 11.72
C ARG A 9 -6.95 -0.42 10.33
N THR A 10 -6.19 0.30 9.53
CA THR A 10 -5.80 -0.13 8.18
C THR A 10 -5.02 -1.42 8.34
N THR A 11 -5.23 -2.38 7.45
CA THR A 11 -4.53 -3.68 7.49
C THR A 11 -3.02 -3.49 7.31
N TYR A 12 -2.68 -2.42 6.61
CA TYR A 12 -1.32 -2.05 6.24
C TYR A 12 -0.90 -0.72 6.86
N ARG A 13 0.41 -0.47 6.88
CA ARG A 13 1.08 0.72 7.39
C ARG A 13 2.22 1.11 6.45
N GLY A 14 2.68 2.36 6.56
CA GLY A 14 3.92 2.77 5.88
C GLY A 14 5.09 1.88 6.32
N GLY A 15 5.93 1.50 5.36
CA GLY A 15 7.05 0.57 5.52
C GLY A 15 6.70 -0.90 5.24
N ASP A 16 5.42 -1.27 5.12
CA ASP A 16 5.05 -2.63 4.76
C ASP A 16 5.53 -2.99 3.36
N VAL A 17 6.09 -4.21 3.21
CA VAL A 17 6.42 -4.78 1.91
C VAL A 17 5.23 -5.63 1.41
N LEU A 18 4.66 -5.21 0.30
CA LEU A 18 3.41 -5.72 -0.27
C LEU A 18 3.62 -6.18 -1.71
N THR A 19 2.73 -7.02 -2.19
CA THR A 19 2.60 -7.37 -3.61
C THR A 19 1.14 -7.27 -4.02
N LEU A 20 0.89 -7.14 -5.32
CA LEU A 20 -0.45 -7.38 -5.85
C LEU A 20 -0.80 -8.85 -5.67
N LYS A 21 -2.06 -9.14 -5.32
CA LYS A 21 -2.61 -10.50 -5.25
C LYS A 21 -2.57 -11.24 -6.58
N SER A 22 -2.52 -10.50 -7.69
CA SER A 22 -2.29 -11.05 -9.03
C SER A 22 -0.85 -11.51 -9.26
N GLY A 23 0.04 -11.33 -8.27
CA GLY A 23 1.48 -11.44 -8.43
C GLY A 23 2.11 -10.15 -8.95
N GLY A 24 3.44 -10.14 -8.99
CA GLY A 24 4.22 -8.98 -9.40
C GLY A 24 5.43 -8.77 -8.50
N ARG A 25 6.09 -7.63 -8.67
CA ARG A 25 7.25 -7.25 -7.87
C ARG A 25 6.80 -6.76 -6.48
N PRO A 26 7.53 -7.10 -5.40
CA PRO A 26 7.35 -6.49 -4.10
C PRO A 26 7.50 -4.96 -4.16
N MET A 27 6.65 -4.27 -3.42
CA MET A 27 6.62 -2.82 -3.30
C MET A 27 6.57 -2.42 -1.84
N THR A 28 7.12 -1.27 -1.49
CA THR A 28 7.04 -0.70 -0.14
C THR A 28 5.91 0.32 -0.08
N ALA A 29 5.01 0.19 0.89
CA ALA A 29 4.00 1.19 1.17
C ALA A 29 4.66 2.45 1.74
N THR A 30 4.52 3.60 1.08
CA THR A 30 5.02 4.89 1.58
C THR A 30 3.93 5.75 2.20
N TRP A 31 2.67 5.48 1.87
CA TRP A 31 1.52 6.13 2.46
C TRP A 31 0.30 5.20 2.48
N VAL A 32 -0.54 5.34 3.51
CA VAL A 32 -1.79 4.57 3.68
C VAL A 32 -2.88 5.51 4.16
N GLY A 33 -4.04 5.53 3.49
CA GLY A 33 -5.17 6.34 3.92
C GLY A 33 -6.34 6.42 2.94
N PRO A 34 -7.41 7.14 3.31
CA PRO A 34 -8.54 7.40 2.41
C PRO A 34 -8.18 8.45 1.35
N VAL A 35 -8.78 8.31 0.16
CA VAL A 35 -8.66 9.26 -0.95
C VAL A 35 -10.00 9.94 -1.25
N VAL A 36 -9.96 11.11 -1.87
CA VAL A 36 -11.17 11.92 -2.11
C VAL A 36 -12.03 11.43 -3.28
N PHE A 37 -11.45 10.64 -4.20
CA PHE A 37 -12.09 10.25 -5.46
C PHE A 37 -12.62 8.81 -5.46
N ALA A 38 -12.37 8.01 -4.42
CA ALA A 38 -12.82 6.64 -4.32
C ALA A 38 -12.99 6.18 -2.85
N PRO A 39 -13.95 5.28 -2.57
CA PRO A 39 -14.12 4.74 -1.22
C PRO A 39 -12.97 3.82 -0.81
N GLY A 40 -12.85 3.60 0.50
CA GLY A 40 -11.92 2.62 1.10
C GLY A 40 -10.53 3.18 1.42
N THR A 41 -9.65 2.29 1.87
CA THR A 41 -8.24 2.59 2.13
C THR A 41 -7.43 2.37 0.85
N TRP A 42 -6.55 3.31 0.57
CA TRP A 42 -5.62 3.27 -0.56
C TRP A 42 -4.19 3.39 -0.05
N LEU A 43 -3.26 2.90 -0.87
CA LEU A 43 -1.84 2.89 -0.56
C LEU A 43 -1.08 3.48 -1.72
N ILE A 44 -0.11 4.34 -1.41
CA ILE A 44 0.96 4.67 -2.36
C ILE A 44 2.08 3.67 -2.10
N CYS A 45 2.46 2.96 -3.15
CA CYS A 45 3.50 1.94 -3.12
C CYS A 45 4.64 2.33 -4.06
N GLN A 46 5.87 2.07 -3.64
CA GLN A 46 7.07 2.33 -4.42
C GLN A 46 7.88 1.05 -4.63
N TRP A 47 8.56 0.95 -5.77
CA TRP A 47 9.50 -0.12 -6.08
C TRP A 47 10.52 0.36 -7.10
N PHE A 48 11.62 -0.37 -7.25
CA PHE A 48 12.54 -0.17 -8.38
C PHE A 48 12.17 -1.14 -9.50
N ASP A 49 12.04 -0.65 -10.72
CA ASP A 49 11.80 -1.50 -11.89
C ASP A 49 13.08 -2.21 -12.35
N ASP A 50 13.01 -2.90 -13.49
CA ASP A 50 14.12 -3.69 -14.02
C ASP A 50 15.32 -2.83 -14.46
N ASP A 51 15.09 -1.54 -14.75
CA ASP A 51 16.13 -0.56 -15.09
C ASP A 51 16.73 0.10 -13.84
N GLY A 52 16.18 -0.19 -12.65
CA GLY A 52 16.59 0.42 -11.39
C GLY A 52 15.97 1.80 -11.15
N GLU A 53 14.95 2.18 -11.91
CA GLU A 53 14.25 3.45 -11.75
C GLU A 53 13.18 3.35 -10.66
N LEU A 54 13.06 4.40 -9.83
CA LEU A 54 12.04 4.46 -8.79
C LEU A 54 10.66 4.65 -9.43
N ARG A 55 9.80 3.65 -9.26
CA ARG A 55 8.39 3.69 -9.63
C ARG A 55 7.52 3.93 -8.41
N GLN A 56 6.38 4.56 -8.66
CA GLN A 56 5.36 4.81 -7.66
C GLN A 56 3.98 4.66 -8.28
N GLU A 57 3.10 3.95 -7.60
CA GLU A 57 1.71 3.81 -8.02
C GLU A 57 0.79 3.71 -6.80
N MET A 58 -0.50 3.95 -7.04
CA MET A 58 -1.52 3.97 -6.01
C MET A 58 -2.49 2.80 -6.21
N PHE A 59 -2.66 1.99 -5.17
CA PHE A 59 -3.48 0.79 -5.21
C PHE A 59 -4.54 0.80 -4.11
N PRO A 60 -5.74 0.25 -4.37
CA PRO A 60 -6.70 0.00 -3.31
C PRO A 60 -6.19 -1.14 -2.42
N GLU A 61 -6.44 -1.05 -1.11
CA GLU A 61 -6.05 -2.06 -0.11
C GLU A 61 -6.47 -3.48 -0.52
N THR A 62 -7.60 -3.62 -1.22
CA THR A 62 -8.18 -4.89 -1.63
C THR A 62 -7.34 -5.65 -2.68
N MET A 63 -6.47 -4.96 -3.43
CA MET A 63 -5.60 -5.57 -4.44
C MET A 63 -4.27 -6.08 -3.86
N LEU A 64 -3.93 -5.70 -2.64
CA LEU A 64 -2.62 -5.95 -2.05
C LEU A 64 -2.66 -7.08 -1.03
N GLU A 65 -1.52 -7.73 -0.86
CA GLU A 65 -1.21 -8.65 0.22
C GLU A 65 0.22 -8.47 0.71
N ARG A 66 0.52 -8.86 1.96
CA ARG A 66 1.89 -8.85 2.48
C ARG A 66 2.71 -9.90 1.76
N VAL A 67 3.94 -9.55 1.39
CA VAL A 67 4.89 -10.54 0.90
C VAL A 67 5.20 -11.52 2.05
N PRO A 68 4.97 -12.83 1.87
CA PRO A 68 5.30 -13.82 2.89
C PRO A 68 6.81 -13.77 3.20
N ASN A 69 7.16 -13.75 4.49
CA ASN A 69 8.55 -13.72 4.97
C ASN A 69 9.37 -12.49 4.56
N ALA A 70 8.73 -11.36 4.24
CA ALA A 70 9.45 -10.10 4.12
C ALA A 70 10.01 -9.70 5.50
N LEU A 71 11.29 -9.97 5.72
CA LEU A 71 12.04 -9.34 6.79
C LEU A 71 12.27 -7.90 6.35
N ALA A 72 11.70 -6.95 7.11
CA ALA A 72 12.20 -5.58 7.07
C ALA A 72 13.66 -5.63 7.53
N ALA A 73 14.57 -5.30 6.61
CA ALA A 73 16.00 -5.17 6.90
C ALA A 73 16.27 -3.96 7.80
#